data_AF-A0A7W4AAL5-F1
#
_entry.id   AF-A0A7W4AAL5-F1
#
_cell.length_a   1.000
_cell.length_b   1.000
_cell.length_c   1.000
_cell.angle_alpha   90.00
_cell.angle_beta   90.00
_cell.angle_gamma   90.00
#
_symmetry.space_group_name_H-M   'P 1'
#
loop_
_entity.id
_entity.type
_entity.pdbx_description
1 polymer ?
#
loop_
_entity_poly.entity_id
_entity_poly.type
_entity_poly.pdbx_seq_one_letter_code
_entity_poly.pdbx_strand_id
1 'polypeptide(L)'
;MSVVINILVTLALCFWGSMMMMSPMMFGAPGATNNKQAVLTALLFLSYPVPLFLLIGLFGGSYFGINSYKMALISVVVIGFLFTIFGYTSMVKNLLQGVANGGYCVVEQRVYYNAKLMEHADAESFISYSQADLNTYDAQLYAKDKQHLYYSGQAVSGVNLENLHAKIIGSDLYWLNDTQVIKGERIVEGADPSTYSAYDYYSFWNISGHEGNQVIYHHDEPMHNIDAQSFVPIDDSYGKDGQHIFYQGLAILADVDIDTASFSRLDENFASDNQHIFYLNGEDSHILIGAEPVNFEVFERNYYRSGEIVYYVTQYESAKPMPQIHAASFTVTQYDEQTNSDAYDKNNYYLRGEVVVTR
;
A
#
# COMPACT_ATOMS: atom_id res chain seq x y z
N MET A 1 49.42 -23.92 5.68
CA MET A 1 48.67 -22.83 6.36
C MET A 1 48.18 -23.37 7.71
N SER A 2 48.26 -22.60 8.81
CA SER A 2 47.84 -23.11 10.13
C SER A 2 46.32 -23.28 10.17
N VAL A 3 45.83 -24.29 10.91
CA VAL A 3 44.39 -24.54 11.13
C VAL A 3 43.66 -23.25 11.58
N VAL A 4 44.35 -22.40 12.34
CA VAL A 4 43.87 -21.08 12.77
C VAL A 4 43.46 -20.19 11.59
N ILE A 5 44.25 -20.10 10.53
CA ILE A 5 43.90 -19.25 9.38
C ILE A 5 42.68 -19.83 8.64
N ASN A 6 42.56 -21.16 8.52
CA ASN A 6 41.37 -21.76 7.93
C ASN A 6 40.10 -21.44 8.74
N ILE A 7 40.18 -21.47 10.07
CA ILE A 7 39.07 -21.09 10.94
C ILE A 7 38.69 -19.62 10.73
N LEU A 8 39.67 -18.71 10.74
CA LEU A 8 39.42 -17.28 10.56
C LEU A 8 38.79 -16.97 9.19
N VAL A 9 39.28 -17.59 8.12
CA VAL A 9 38.72 -17.44 6.76
C VAL A 9 37.29 -17.99 6.72
N THR A 10 37.04 -19.13 7.35
CA THR A 10 35.69 -19.72 7.41
C THR A 10 34.72 -18.80 8.15
N LEU A 11 35.11 -18.27 9.31
CA LEU A 11 34.31 -17.29 10.05
C LEU A 11 34.02 -16.05 9.20
N ALA A 12 35.02 -15.54 8.47
CA ALA A 12 34.82 -14.43 7.55
C ALA A 12 33.83 -14.77 6.44
N LEU A 13 33.85 -15.98 5.88
CA LEU A 13 32.95 -16.41 4.79
C LEU A 13 31.52 -16.72 5.26
N CYS A 14 31.30 -17.12 6.52
CA CYS A 14 29.97 -17.41 7.05
C CYS A 14 29.00 -16.22 6.89
N PHE A 15 29.51 -14.99 6.95
CA PHE A 15 28.69 -13.79 6.79
C PHE A 15 28.41 -13.43 5.33
N TRP A 16 29.19 -13.96 4.37
CA TRP A 16 29.07 -13.59 2.95
C TRP A 16 27.71 -13.99 2.37
N GLY A 17 27.24 -15.20 2.66
CA GLY A 17 25.96 -15.69 2.16
C GLY A 17 24.79 -14.80 2.61
N SER A 18 24.73 -14.46 3.90
CA SER A 18 23.72 -13.55 4.44
C SER A 18 23.80 -12.15 3.81
N MET A 19 25.01 -11.62 3.60
CA MET A 19 25.20 -10.34 2.91
C MET A 19 24.68 -10.37 1.47
N MET A 20 24.95 -11.45 0.74
CA MET A 20 24.42 -11.66 -0.62
C MET A 20 22.89 -11.84 -0.65
N MET A 21 22.27 -12.34 0.42
CA MET A 21 20.81 -12.45 0.48
C MET A 21 20.14 -11.12 0.82
N MET A 22 20.76 -10.32 1.70
CA MET A 22 20.26 -8.99 2.07
C MET A 22 20.67 -7.90 1.09
N SER A 23 21.51 -8.22 0.09
CA SER A 23 22.08 -7.22 -0.81
C SER A 23 21.06 -6.39 -1.61
N PRO A 24 19.85 -6.87 -1.96
CA PRO A 24 18.84 -6.00 -2.55
C PRO A 24 18.47 -4.80 -1.66
N MET A 25 18.50 -4.95 -0.33
CA MET A 25 18.19 -3.87 0.61
C MET A 25 19.25 -2.76 0.62
N MET A 26 20.50 -3.06 0.22
CA MET A 26 21.55 -2.04 0.10
C MET A 26 21.21 -0.96 -0.93
N PHE A 27 20.28 -1.26 -1.84
CA PHE A 27 19.79 -0.36 -2.88
C PHE A 27 18.38 0.18 -2.61
N GLY A 28 17.86 0.02 -1.39
CA GLY A 28 16.49 0.44 -1.04
C GLY A 28 16.30 1.96 -0.95
N ALA A 29 17.38 2.73 -0.84
CA ALA A 29 17.28 4.19 -0.83
C ALA A 29 16.96 4.74 -2.23
N PRO A 30 16.09 5.77 -2.35
CA PRO A 30 15.76 6.39 -3.63
C PRO A 30 17.00 6.81 -4.42
N GLY A 31 17.08 6.39 -5.68
CA GLY A 31 18.19 6.70 -6.58
C GLY A 31 19.51 5.94 -6.30
N ALA A 32 19.56 5.05 -5.30
CA ALA A 32 20.79 4.31 -4.97
C ALA A 32 21.32 3.48 -6.15
N THR A 33 20.41 2.87 -6.93
CA THR A 33 20.74 2.09 -8.13
C THR A 33 21.24 2.94 -9.31
N ASN A 34 21.00 4.25 -9.28
CA ASN A 34 21.47 5.20 -10.31
C ASN A 34 22.84 5.80 -9.96
N ASN A 35 23.31 5.65 -8.72
CA ASN A 35 24.61 6.16 -8.30
C ASN A 35 25.72 5.15 -8.62
N LYS A 36 26.51 5.45 -9.66
CA LYS A 36 27.62 4.61 -10.12
C LYS A 36 28.63 4.27 -9.02
N GLN A 37 29.00 5.23 -8.17
CA GLN A 37 29.95 4.99 -7.09
C GLN A 37 29.35 4.08 -6.02
N ALA A 38 28.09 4.31 -5.64
CA ALA A 38 27.40 3.47 -4.66
C ALA A 38 27.26 2.03 -5.14
N VAL A 39 26.82 1.82 -6.38
CA VAL A 39 26.69 0.50 -7.00
C VAL A 39 28.04 -0.22 -7.06
N LEU A 40 29.08 0.43 -7.59
CA LEU A 40 30.40 -0.20 -7.67
C LEU A 40 30.97 -0.52 -6.28
N THR A 41 30.77 0.36 -5.30
CA THR A 41 31.23 0.13 -3.91
C THR A 41 30.51 -1.07 -3.29
N ALA A 42 29.19 -1.16 -3.46
CA ALA A 42 28.41 -2.29 -2.98
C ALA A 42 28.86 -3.61 -3.64
N LEU A 43 29.09 -3.63 -4.95
CA LEU A 43 29.52 -4.84 -5.65
C LEU A 43 30.96 -5.25 -5.29
N LEU A 44 31.86 -4.28 -5.06
CA LEU A 44 33.19 -4.57 -4.52
C LEU A 44 33.10 -5.19 -3.13
N PHE A 45 32.23 -4.65 -2.27
CA PHE A 45 31.99 -5.20 -0.94
C PHE A 45 31.45 -6.62 -1.00
N LEU A 46 30.43 -6.90 -1.83
CA LEU A 46 29.90 -8.24 -2.04
C LEU A 46 30.90 -9.22 -2.68
N SER A 47 31.94 -8.70 -3.32
CA SER A 47 32.98 -9.52 -3.98
C SER A 47 34.14 -9.89 -3.05
N TYR A 48 34.11 -9.53 -1.76
CA TYR A 48 35.27 -9.69 -0.84
C TYR A 48 35.87 -11.10 -0.72
N PRO A 49 35.16 -12.23 -0.96
CA PRO A 49 35.81 -13.54 -0.99
C PRO A 49 36.94 -13.64 -2.03
N VAL A 50 36.85 -12.92 -3.15
CA VAL A 50 37.89 -12.93 -4.20
C VAL A 50 39.19 -12.28 -3.71
N PRO A 51 39.24 -10.99 -3.30
CA PRO A 51 40.47 -10.39 -2.78
C PRO A 51 40.96 -11.07 -1.51
N LEU A 52 40.08 -11.63 -0.67
CA LEU A 52 40.47 -12.45 0.49
C LEU A 52 41.35 -13.63 0.08
N PHE A 53 40.91 -14.44 -0.89
CA PHE A 53 41.69 -15.60 -1.35
C PHE A 53 42.93 -15.21 -2.16
N LEU A 54 42.90 -14.12 -2.93
CA LEU A 54 44.09 -13.58 -3.58
C LEU A 54 45.15 -13.18 -2.56
N LEU A 55 44.75 -12.49 -1.49
CA LEU A 55 45.64 -12.06 -0.41
C LEU A 55 46.28 -13.27 0.31
N ILE A 56 45.49 -14.30 0.62
CA ILE A 56 46.02 -15.54 1.21
C ILE A 56 47.02 -16.21 0.25
N GLY A 57 46.73 -16.21 -1.05
CA GLY A 57 47.61 -16.75 -2.09
C GLY A 57 48.96 -16.04 -2.16
N LEU A 58 48.99 -14.70 -2.00
CA LEU A 58 50.23 -13.92 -1.99
C LEU A 58 51.20 -14.34 -0.87
N PHE A 59 50.68 -14.87 0.24
CA PHE A 59 51.48 -15.40 1.35
C PHE A 59 51.69 -16.93 1.27
N GLY A 60 51.43 -17.55 0.12
CA GLY A 60 51.59 -19.00 -0.09
C GLY A 60 50.57 -19.86 0.67
N GLY A 61 49.43 -19.28 1.07
CA GLY A 61 48.39 -19.97 1.82
C GLY A 61 47.54 -20.91 0.97
N SER A 62 46.88 -21.86 1.63
CA SER A 62 45.90 -22.79 1.05
C SER A 62 44.73 -22.97 2.00
N TYR A 63 43.50 -23.00 1.48
CA TYR A 63 42.26 -23.15 2.25
C TYR A 63 41.81 -24.61 2.22
N PHE A 64 41.81 -25.30 3.37
CA PHE A 64 41.52 -26.74 3.47
C PHE A 64 42.26 -27.61 2.43
N GLY A 65 43.53 -27.30 2.16
CA GLY A 65 44.36 -28.02 1.18
C GLY A 65 44.14 -27.60 -0.27
N ILE A 66 43.17 -26.75 -0.57
CA ILE A 66 42.95 -26.17 -1.89
C ILE A 66 43.81 -24.92 -2.06
N ASN A 67 44.49 -24.82 -3.20
CA ASN A 67 45.28 -23.64 -3.55
C ASN A 67 44.41 -22.37 -3.55
N SER A 68 44.88 -21.29 -2.92
CA SER A 68 44.07 -20.07 -2.74
C SER A 68 43.75 -19.34 -4.04
N TYR A 69 44.60 -19.40 -5.08
CA TYR A 69 44.25 -18.84 -6.39
C TYR A 69 43.13 -19.64 -7.07
N LYS A 70 43.08 -20.97 -6.87
CA LYS A 70 41.93 -21.79 -7.31
C LYS A 70 40.66 -21.42 -6.55
N MET A 71 40.75 -21.18 -5.24
CA MET A 71 39.61 -20.70 -4.46
C MET A 71 39.13 -19.31 -4.91
N ALA A 72 40.05 -18.38 -5.22
CA ALA A 72 39.69 -17.09 -5.78
C ALA A 72 38.93 -17.25 -7.11
N LEU A 73 39.36 -18.16 -7.99
CA LEU A 73 38.66 -18.46 -9.23
C LEU A 73 37.26 -19.04 -8.99
N ILE A 74 37.12 -20.00 -8.06
CA ILE A 74 35.81 -20.54 -7.66
C ILE A 74 34.90 -19.42 -7.16
N SER A 75 35.41 -18.53 -6.30
CA SER A 75 34.68 -17.38 -5.79
C SER A 75 34.22 -16.44 -6.91
N VAL A 76 35.06 -16.16 -7.91
CA VAL A 76 34.67 -15.36 -9.09
C VAL A 76 33.48 -15.99 -9.82
N VAL A 77 33.52 -17.31 -10.04
CA VAL A 77 32.44 -18.03 -10.73
C VAL A 77 31.13 -17.98 -9.92
N VAL A 78 31.19 -18.27 -8.62
CA VAL A 78 30.01 -18.26 -7.75
C VAL A 78 29.43 -16.85 -7.63
N ILE A 79 30.26 -15.84 -7.40
CA ILE A 79 29.82 -14.44 -7.30
C ILE A 79 29.24 -13.96 -8.63
N GLY A 80 29.89 -14.25 -9.76
CA GLY A 80 29.41 -13.86 -11.08
C GLY A 80 28.04 -14.48 -11.41
N PHE A 81 27.83 -15.74 -11.02
CA PHE A 81 26.53 -16.41 -11.13
C PHE A 81 25.47 -15.70 -10.30
N LEU A 82 25.75 -15.42 -9.02
CA LEU A 82 24.79 -14.70 -8.16
C LEU A 82 24.52 -13.28 -8.64
N PHE A 83 25.54 -12.54 -9.09
CA PHE A 83 25.35 -11.20 -9.64
C PHE A 83 24.46 -11.20 -10.88
N THR A 84 24.45 -12.30 -11.63
CA THR A 84 23.55 -12.47 -12.77
C THR A 84 22.12 -12.76 -12.30
N ILE A 85 21.94 -13.67 -11.33
CA ILE A 85 20.62 -13.97 -10.75
C ILE A 85 19.97 -12.74 -10.12
N PHE A 86 20.75 -11.96 -9.36
CA PHE A 86 20.27 -10.75 -8.69
C PHE A 86 20.24 -9.50 -9.61
N GLY A 87 20.61 -9.63 -10.89
CA GLY A 87 20.53 -8.54 -11.87
C GLY A 87 21.60 -7.45 -11.73
N TYR A 88 22.63 -7.64 -10.90
CA TYR A 88 23.71 -6.67 -10.71
C TYR A 88 24.59 -6.49 -11.94
N THR A 89 24.73 -7.54 -12.76
CA THR A 89 25.44 -7.43 -14.04
C THR A 89 24.72 -6.46 -14.99
N SER A 90 23.40 -6.58 -15.11
CA SER A 90 22.55 -5.65 -15.86
C SER A 90 22.62 -4.25 -15.27
N MET A 91 22.59 -4.12 -13.94
CA MET A 91 22.67 -2.83 -13.24
C MET A 91 23.95 -2.06 -13.60
N VAL A 92 25.11 -2.72 -13.58
CA VAL A 92 26.39 -2.12 -13.97
C VAL A 92 26.41 -1.80 -15.46
N LYS A 93 25.91 -2.73 -16.30
CA LYS A 93 25.84 -2.51 -17.75
C LYS A 93 25.06 -1.24 -18.08
N ASN A 94 23.90 -1.04 -17.46
CA ASN A 94 23.06 0.14 -17.65
C ASN A 94 23.83 1.43 -17.30
N LEU A 95 24.49 1.46 -16.14
CA LEU A 95 25.29 2.61 -15.70
C LEU A 95 26.50 2.90 -16.59
N LEU A 96 27.13 1.87 -17.16
CA LEU A 96 28.21 2.03 -18.13
C LEU A 96 27.71 2.62 -19.46
N GLN A 97 26.46 2.33 -19.82
CA GLN A 97 25.77 2.91 -20.97
C GLN A 97 25.15 4.28 -20.68
N GLY A 98 25.27 4.79 -19.44
CA GLY A 98 24.63 6.05 -19.01
C GLY A 98 23.11 5.94 -18.78
N VAL A 99 22.55 4.72 -18.83
CA VAL A 99 21.13 4.44 -18.61
C VAL A 99 20.86 4.29 -17.11
N ALA A 100 19.87 5.03 -16.62
CA ALA A 100 19.41 4.91 -15.24
C ALA A 100 18.72 3.55 -15.01
N ASN A 101 19.01 2.93 -13.86
CA ASN A 101 18.38 1.68 -13.43
C ASN A 101 16.96 1.88 -12.92
N GLY A 102 16.65 3.06 -12.39
CA GLY A 102 15.32 3.44 -11.91
C GLY A 102 14.89 4.80 -12.45
N GLY A 103 13.60 4.94 -12.72
CA GLY A 103 12.98 6.16 -13.23
C GLY A 103 13.20 6.37 -14.73
N TYR A 104 12.86 7.57 -15.20
CA TYR A 104 13.04 7.97 -16.59
C TYR A 104 14.46 8.47 -16.86
N CYS A 105 15.00 8.16 -18.03
CA CYS A 105 16.20 8.82 -18.55
C CYS A 105 16.24 8.85 -20.08
N VAL A 106 16.92 9.85 -20.64
CA VAL A 106 17.16 9.97 -22.08
C VAL A 106 18.65 9.76 -22.35
N VAL A 107 18.98 8.82 -23.24
CA VAL A 107 20.36 8.49 -23.64
C VAL A 107 20.38 8.29 -25.14
N GLU A 108 21.25 9.01 -25.86
CA GLU A 108 21.46 8.85 -27.31
C GLU A 108 20.15 8.86 -28.14
N GLN A 109 19.28 9.86 -27.92
CA GLN A 109 17.97 9.98 -28.58
C GLN A 109 17.02 8.80 -28.33
N ARG A 110 17.19 8.10 -27.20
CA ARG A 110 16.29 7.05 -26.75
C ARG A 110 15.85 7.31 -25.33
N VAL A 111 14.58 7.04 -25.06
CA VAL A 111 13.99 7.18 -23.74
C VAL A 111 13.91 5.81 -23.07
N TYR A 112 14.23 5.76 -21.79
CA TYR A 112 14.13 4.56 -20.97
C TYR A 112 13.32 4.84 -19.71
N TYR A 113 12.64 3.81 -19.22
CA TYR A 113 12.04 3.76 -17.89
C TYR A 113 12.51 2.49 -17.18
N ASN A 114 13.12 2.62 -16.00
CA ASN A 114 13.72 1.50 -15.26
C ASN A 114 14.65 0.63 -16.14
N ALA A 115 15.54 1.29 -16.90
CA ALA A 115 16.43 0.71 -17.90
C ALA A 115 15.77 -0.07 -19.05
N LYS A 116 14.44 -0.02 -19.20
CA LYS A 116 13.71 -0.57 -20.35
C LYS A 116 13.47 0.52 -21.38
N LEU A 117 13.79 0.22 -22.65
CA LEU A 117 13.57 1.12 -23.79
C LEU A 117 12.07 1.40 -23.97
N MET A 118 11.73 2.67 -24.19
CA MET A 118 10.40 3.13 -24.57
C MET A 118 10.39 3.40 -26.09
N GLU A 119 9.94 2.43 -26.89
CA GLU A 119 10.13 2.44 -28.35
C GLU A 119 9.42 3.58 -29.09
N HIS A 120 8.34 4.13 -28.52
CA HIS A 120 7.51 5.15 -29.15
C HIS A 120 7.61 6.52 -28.49
N ALA A 121 8.57 6.69 -27.56
CA ALA A 121 8.78 7.96 -26.90
C ALA A 121 9.68 8.88 -27.72
N ASP A 122 9.25 10.13 -27.85
CA ASP A 122 10.01 11.15 -28.57
C ASP A 122 11.08 11.76 -27.65
N ALA A 123 12.32 11.32 -27.82
CA ALA A 123 13.44 11.74 -26.97
C ALA A 123 13.75 13.24 -27.03
N GLU A 124 13.45 13.91 -28.16
CA GLU A 124 13.75 15.33 -28.35
C GLU A 124 12.85 16.24 -27.50
N SER A 125 11.59 15.85 -27.31
CA SER A 125 10.60 16.60 -26.52
C SER A 125 10.33 16.00 -25.14
N PHE A 126 11.07 14.96 -24.74
CA PHE A 126 10.82 14.23 -23.50
C PHE A 126 11.15 15.06 -22.25
N ILE A 127 10.19 15.14 -21.33
CA ILE A 127 10.26 15.84 -20.06
C ILE A 127 9.83 14.89 -18.96
N SER A 128 10.72 14.61 -18.00
CA SER A 128 10.40 13.88 -16.77
C SER A 128 10.27 14.85 -15.59
N TYR A 129 9.47 14.51 -14.58
CA TYR A 129 9.23 15.36 -13.43
C TYR A 129 9.89 14.81 -12.16
N SER A 130 10.21 15.71 -11.23
CA SER A 130 10.77 15.40 -9.92
C SER A 130 9.95 16.05 -8.82
N GLN A 131 10.23 15.69 -7.56
CA GLN A 131 9.60 16.32 -6.41
C GLN A 131 9.80 17.84 -6.39
N ALA A 132 10.93 18.35 -6.88
CA ALA A 132 11.18 19.79 -6.93
C ALA A 132 10.28 20.50 -7.96
N ASP A 133 9.80 19.79 -8.98
CA ASP A 133 8.98 20.37 -10.04
C ASP A 133 7.51 20.47 -9.62
N LEU A 134 6.98 19.43 -8.94
CA LEU A 134 5.55 19.29 -8.62
C LEU A 134 5.23 19.17 -7.12
N ASN A 135 6.21 19.34 -6.23
CA ASN A 135 6.08 19.26 -4.77
C ASN A 135 5.52 17.92 -4.23
N THR A 136 5.69 16.83 -4.98
CA THR A 136 5.25 15.48 -4.58
C THR A 136 6.21 14.41 -5.09
N TYR A 137 6.38 13.32 -4.35
CA TYR A 137 7.21 12.19 -4.77
C TYR A 137 6.64 11.47 -6.00
N ASP A 138 5.33 11.54 -6.22
CA ASP A 138 4.66 10.90 -7.36
C ASP A 138 5.04 11.52 -8.70
N ALA A 139 5.63 12.73 -8.68
CA ALA A 139 6.11 13.41 -9.88
C ALA A 139 7.03 12.53 -10.73
N GLN A 140 7.90 11.73 -10.08
CA GLN A 140 8.85 10.84 -10.76
C GLN A 140 8.19 9.71 -11.56
N LEU A 141 6.91 9.43 -11.30
CA LEU A 141 6.14 8.44 -12.04
C LEU A 141 5.66 9.01 -13.39
N TYR A 142 5.61 10.33 -13.53
CA TYR A 142 5.14 10.99 -14.73
C TYR A 142 6.28 11.50 -15.62
N ALA A 143 6.02 11.48 -16.91
CA ALA A 143 6.79 12.17 -17.93
C ALA A 143 5.88 12.54 -19.10
N LYS A 144 6.30 13.40 -20.00
CA LYS A 144 5.59 13.66 -21.25
C LYS A 144 6.56 13.87 -22.41
N ASP A 145 6.08 13.66 -23.61
CA ASP A 145 6.70 14.18 -24.82
C ASP A 145 5.67 15.00 -25.62
N LYS A 146 5.96 15.33 -26.88
CA LYS A 146 5.04 16.09 -27.74
C LYS A 146 3.78 15.34 -28.15
N GLN A 147 3.68 14.04 -27.91
CA GLN A 147 2.58 13.17 -28.35
C GLN A 147 1.85 12.49 -27.18
N HIS A 148 2.55 12.16 -26.10
CA HIS A 148 2.00 11.36 -25.00
C HIS A 148 2.34 11.94 -23.63
N LEU A 149 1.41 11.77 -22.70
CA LEU A 149 1.68 11.75 -21.27
C LEU A 149 2.01 10.30 -20.89
N TYR A 150 3.00 10.11 -20.04
CA TYR A 150 3.44 8.81 -19.54
C TYR A 150 3.23 8.71 -18.04
N TYR A 151 2.83 7.52 -17.59
CA TYR A 151 2.81 7.12 -16.20
C TYR A 151 3.53 5.78 -16.05
N SER A 152 4.50 5.71 -15.15
CA SER A 152 5.31 4.51 -14.88
C SER A 152 5.85 3.80 -16.15
N GLY A 153 6.33 4.60 -17.12
CA GLY A 153 6.91 4.12 -18.38
C GLY A 153 5.91 3.72 -19.46
N GLN A 154 4.60 3.87 -19.22
CA GLN A 154 3.53 3.57 -20.18
C GLN A 154 2.86 4.86 -20.64
N ALA A 155 2.52 4.95 -21.94
CA ALA A 155 1.74 6.06 -22.45
C ALA A 155 0.30 5.95 -21.95
N VAL A 156 -0.24 7.04 -21.41
CA VAL A 156 -1.64 7.14 -20.98
C VAL A 156 -2.50 7.35 -22.23
N SER A 157 -3.37 6.39 -22.51
CA SER A 157 -4.16 6.40 -23.75
C SER A 157 -5.22 7.51 -23.74
N GLY A 158 -5.37 8.21 -24.87
CA GLY A 158 -6.44 9.18 -25.10
C GLY A 158 -6.22 10.57 -24.50
N VAL A 159 -5.06 10.85 -23.90
CA VAL A 159 -4.77 12.16 -23.30
C VAL A 159 -4.53 13.22 -24.38
N ASN A 160 -5.25 14.33 -24.29
CA ASN A 160 -4.94 15.55 -25.03
C ASN A 160 -3.87 16.36 -24.26
N LEU A 161 -2.80 16.75 -24.93
CA LEU A 161 -1.70 17.50 -24.33
C LEU A 161 -1.89 19.03 -24.32
N GLU A 162 -2.92 19.54 -25.00
CA GLU A 162 -3.25 20.97 -25.02
C GLU A 162 -3.56 21.47 -23.60
N ASN A 163 -2.94 22.58 -23.18
CA ASN A 163 -3.13 23.19 -21.85
C ASN A 163 -2.93 22.25 -20.64
N LEU A 164 -2.22 21.13 -20.85
CA LEU A 164 -2.00 20.11 -19.84
C LEU A 164 -1.07 20.62 -18.72
N HIS A 165 -1.56 20.60 -17.48
CA HIS A 165 -0.82 21.01 -16.29
C HIS A 165 -1.09 20.08 -15.12
N ALA A 166 -0.13 19.99 -14.19
CA ALA A 166 -0.26 19.20 -12.98
C ALA A 166 -0.95 20.01 -11.87
N LYS A 167 -1.76 19.34 -11.05
CA LYS A 167 -2.44 19.91 -9.88
C LYS A 167 -2.56 18.85 -8.79
N ILE A 168 -2.35 19.25 -7.54
CA ILE A 168 -2.64 18.41 -6.37
C ILE A 168 -4.12 18.60 -6.01
N ILE A 169 -4.84 17.49 -5.89
CA ILE A 169 -6.24 17.46 -5.46
C ILE A 169 -6.33 16.45 -4.32
N GLY A 170 -6.74 16.91 -3.13
CA GLY A 170 -6.54 16.13 -1.91
C GLY A 170 -5.05 15.90 -1.64
N SER A 171 -4.66 14.63 -1.51
CA SER A 171 -3.26 14.20 -1.36
C SER A 171 -2.57 13.82 -2.68
N ASP A 172 -3.31 13.75 -3.78
CA ASP A 172 -2.86 13.02 -4.97
C ASP A 172 -2.52 13.98 -6.12
N LEU A 173 -1.58 13.55 -6.97
CA LEU A 173 -1.17 14.28 -8.16
C LEU A 173 -2.04 13.92 -9.37
N TYR A 174 -2.71 14.93 -9.93
CA TYR A 174 -3.49 14.85 -11.15
C TYR A 174 -2.85 15.68 -12.26
N TRP A 175 -3.17 15.30 -13.50
CA TRP A 175 -2.96 16.12 -14.69
C TRP A 175 -4.30 16.57 -15.22
N LEU A 176 -4.41 17.83 -15.61
CA LEU A 176 -5.65 18.44 -16.10
C LEU A 176 -5.38 19.19 -17.39
N ASN A 177 -6.31 19.12 -18.33
CA ASN A 177 -6.42 20.03 -19.47
C ASN A 177 -7.83 20.63 -19.49
N ASP A 178 -8.22 21.26 -20.59
CA ASP A 178 -9.54 21.91 -20.73
C ASP A 178 -10.72 20.93 -20.72
N THR A 179 -10.47 19.63 -20.91
CA THR A 179 -11.50 18.60 -21.14
C THR A 179 -11.34 17.32 -20.32
N GLN A 180 -10.19 17.10 -19.69
CA GLN A 180 -9.83 15.84 -19.06
C GLN A 180 -9.16 16.05 -17.71
N VAL A 181 -9.53 15.20 -16.76
CA VAL A 181 -8.80 14.94 -15.51
C VAL A 181 -8.11 13.59 -15.67
N ILE A 182 -6.83 13.51 -15.34
CA ILE A 182 -6.00 12.33 -15.53
C ILE A 182 -5.31 11.99 -14.21
N LYS A 183 -5.36 10.71 -13.82
CA LYS A 183 -4.67 10.18 -12.65
C LYS A 183 -4.04 8.84 -12.98
N GLY A 184 -2.74 8.75 -12.72
CA GLY A 184 -1.95 7.57 -13.00
C GLY A 184 -2.03 7.19 -14.49
N GLU A 185 -2.50 5.97 -14.72
CA GLU A 185 -2.61 5.34 -16.04
C GLU A 185 -3.92 5.61 -16.79
N ARG A 186 -4.82 6.44 -16.24
CA ARG A 186 -6.16 6.64 -16.82
C ARG A 186 -6.68 8.07 -16.77
N ILE A 187 -7.61 8.35 -17.67
CA ILE A 187 -8.48 9.52 -17.64
C ILE A 187 -9.65 9.19 -16.69
N VAL A 188 -9.99 10.14 -15.82
CA VAL A 188 -11.15 10.08 -14.94
C VAL A 188 -12.40 10.35 -15.79
N GLU A 189 -13.22 9.33 -15.99
CA GLU A 189 -14.36 9.40 -16.91
C GLU A 189 -15.44 10.38 -16.42
N GLY A 190 -15.90 11.26 -17.30
CA GLY A 190 -16.99 12.20 -16.99
C GLY A 190 -16.61 13.37 -16.07
N ALA A 191 -15.35 13.44 -15.61
CA ALA A 191 -14.88 14.52 -14.76
C ALA A 191 -14.70 15.83 -15.54
N ASP A 192 -15.29 16.90 -15.03
CA ASP A 192 -15.05 18.27 -15.47
C ASP A 192 -13.79 18.82 -14.76
N PRO A 193 -12.72 19.15 -15.50
CA PRO A 193 -11.46 19.64 -14.93
C PRO A 193 -11.58 20.94 -14.13
N SER A 194 -12.58 21.77 -14.43
CA SER A 194 -12.78 23.06 -13.78
C SER A 194 -13.37 22.93 -12.37
N THR A 195 -14.07 21.83 -12.11
CA THR A 195 -14.80 21.60 -10.85
C THR A 195 -14.34 20.35 -10.09
N TYR A 196 -13.49 19.49 -10.67
CA TYR A 196 -12.99 18.29 -9.99
C TYR A 196 -12.22 18.64 -8.72
N SER A 197 -12.68 18.12 -7.59
CA SER A 197 -12.12 18.35 -6.26
C SER A 197 -12.32 17.15 -5.34
N ALA A 198 -11.37 16.89 -4.45
CA ALA A 198 -11.52 15.94 -3.35
C ALA A 198 -12.40 16.54 -2.24
N TYR A 199 -13.09 15.66 -1.51
CA TYR A 199 -13.69 16.03 -0.23
C TYR A 199 -12.60 16.24 0.82
N ASP A 200 -12.77 17.26 1.66
CA ASP A 200 -11.85 17.51 2.77
C ASP A 200 -11.82 16.29 3.71
N TYR A 201 -10.63 15.92 4.18
CA TYR A 201 -10.35 14.77 5.07
C TYR A 201 -10.60 13.37 4.50
N TYR A 202 -11.19 13.23 3.31
CA TYR A 202 -11.56 11.94 2.72
C TYR A 202 -10.99 11.81 1.31
N SER A 203 -9.74 11.35 1.20
CA SER A 203 -8.97 11.36 -0.05
C SER A 203 -9.54 10.46 -1.16
N PHE A 204 -10.43 9.51 -0.84
CA PHE A 204 -11.02 8.62 -1.84
C PHE A 204 -12.33 9.12 -2.42
N TRP A 205 -12.94 10.15 -1.83
CA TRP A 205 -14.15 10.76 -2.36
C TRP A 205 -13.79 12.03 -3.12
N ASN A 206 -14.23 12.12 -4.38
CA ASN A 206 -14.14 13.34 -5.17
C ASN A 206 -15.53 13.75 -5.69
N ILE A 207 -15.66 15.00 -6.07
CA ILE A 207 -16.84 15.56 -6.72
C ILE A 207 -16.41 16.34 -7.94
N SER A 208 -17.24 16.28 -8.98
CA SER A 208 -17.14 17.13 -10.15
C SER A 208 -18.53 17.45 -10.66
N GLY A 209 -18.69 18.58 -11.34
CA GLY A 209 -19.95 18.93 -11.96
C GLY A 209 -19.82 19.83 -13.17
N HIS A 210 -20.75 19.67 -14.09
CA HIS A 210 -20.87 20.46 -15.31
C HIS A 210 -22.34 20.88 -15.48
N GLU A 211 -22.59 22.17 -15.69
CA GLU A 211 -23.92 22.74 -15.95
C GLU A 211 -25.02 22.34 -14.95
N GLY A 212 -24.65 22.20 -13.67
CA GLY A 212 -25.58 21.89 -12.58
C GLY A 212 -25.78 20.39 -12.31
N ASN A 213 -25.21 19.50 -13.14
CA ASN A 213 -25.13 18.08 -12.85
C ASN A 213 -23.83 17.79 -12.10
N GLN A 214 -23.94 17.28 -10.87
CA GLN A 214 -22.81 16.84 -10.06
C GLN A 214 -22.71 15.32 -10.06
N VAL A 215 -21.49 14.82 -10.08
CA VAL A 215 -21.13 13.40 -10.03
C VAL A 215 -20.17 13.20 -8.86
N ILE A 216 -20.48 12.21 -8.03
CA ILE A 216 -19.60 11.75 -6.96
C ILE A 216 -18.68 10.68 -7.53
N TYR A 217 -17.43 10.67 -7.08
CA TYR A 217 -16.43 9.69 -7.45
C TYR A 217 -15.89 8.99 -6.21
N HIS A 218 -15.68 7.69 -6.29
CA HIS A 218 -14.92 6.92 -5.31
C HIS A 218 -13.71 6.28 -6.00
N HIS A 219 -12.50 6.52 -5.52
CA HIS A 219 -11.25 6.11 -6.21
C HIS A 219 -11.18 6.54 -7.69
N ASP A 220 -11.69 7.74 -7.99
CA ASP A 220 -11.76 8.32 -9.33
C ASP A 220 -12.65 7.55 -10.32
N GLU A 221 -13.49 6.63 -9.82
CA GLU A 221 -14.55 6.01 -10.59
C GLU A 221 -15.85 6.81 -10.40
N PRO A 222 -16.59 7.13 -11.46
CA PRO A 222 -17.87 7.83 -11.35
C PRO A 222 -18.92 6.93 -10.71
N MET A 223 -19.61 7.46 -9.70
CA MET A 223 -20.65 6.74 -8.99
C MET A 223 -22.03 7.02 -9.58
N HIS A 224 -22.87 6.00 -9.60
CA HIS A 224 -24.22 6.07 -10.17
C HIS A 224 -25.28 5.95 -9.07
N ASN A 225 -26.44 6.57 -9.30
CA ASN A 225 -27.58 6.55 -8.38
C ASN A 225 -27.28 7.15 -6.98
N ILE A 226 -26.32 8.07 -6.90
CA ILE A 226 -26.05 8.87 -5.71
C ILE A 226 -26.67 10.26 -5.91
N ASP A 227 -27.43 10.74 -4.93
CA ASP A 227 -27.81 12.16 -4.90
C ASP A 227 -26.60 13.02 -4.47
N ALA A 228 -25.84 13.48 -5.46
CA ALA A 228 -24.64 14.29 -5.25
C ALA A 228 -24.91 15.59 -4.47
N GLN A 229 -26.13 16.14 -4.50
CA GLN A 229 -26.45 17.39 -3.79
C GLN A 229 -26.53 17.19 -2.27
N SER A 230 -26.94 16.01 -1.83
CA SER A 230 -27.06 15.66 -0.40
C SER A 230 -25.95 14.72 0.08
N PHE A 231 -25.01 14.34 -0.81
CA PHE A 231 -23.95 13.40 -0.48
C PHE A 231 -22.97 13.96 0.56
N VAL A 232 -22.70 13.14 1.57
CA VAL A 232 -21.76 13.41 2.65
C VAL A 232 -20.89 12.17 2.88
N PRO A 233 -19.56 12.25 2.70
CA PRO A 233 -18.66 11.19 3.14
C PRO A 233 -18.75 10.98 4.64
N ILE A 234 -18.73 9.71 5.07
CA ILE A 234 -18.67 9.33 6.48
C ILE A 234 -17.22 8.99 6.84
N ASP A 235 -16.59 8.17 6.00
CA ASP A 235 -15.16 7.89 5.98
C ASP A 235 -14.69 7.58 4.54
N ASP A 236 -13.45 7.14 4.39
CA ASP A 236 -12.85 6.79 3.09
C ASP A 236 -13.51 5.59 2.38
N SER A 237 -14.34 4.81 3.07
CA SER A 237 -15.06 3.66 2.54
C SER A 237 -16.58 3.86 2.47
N TYR A 238 -17.16 4.70 3.33
CA TYR A 238 -18.59 4.88 3.47
C TYR A 238 -19.00 6.33 3.22
N GLY A 239 -20.16 6.50 2.58
CA GLY A 239 -20.81 7.79 2.41
C GLY A 239 -22.32 7.65 2.55
N LYS A 240 -23.03 8.77 2.60
CA LYS A 240 -24.50 8.77 2.61
C LYS A 240 -25.04 9.89 1.74
N ASP A 241 -26.21 9.69 1.18
CA ASP A 241 -27.03 10.77 0.65
C ASP A 241 -28.33 10.90 1.48
N GLY A 242 -29.28 11.71 1.04
CA GLY A 242 -30.55 11.90 1.74
C GLY A 242 -31.44 10.65 1.87
N GLN A 243 -31.11 9.53 1.22
CA GLN A 243 -31.93 8.32 1.18
C GLN A 243 -31.15 7.03 1.43
N HIS A 244 -29.86 6.98 1.09
CA HIS A 244 -29.07 5.76 1.07
C HIS A 244 -27.74 5.90 1.81
N ILE A 245 -27.24 4.77 2.28
CA ILE A 245 -25.86 4.60 2.76
C ILE A 245 -25.09 3.84 1.69
N PHE A 246 -23.86 4.25 1.43
CA PHE A 246 -22.98 3.67 0.42
C PHE A 246 -21.73 3.09 1.05
N TYR A 247 -21.27 1.96 0.53
CA TYR A 247 -19.94 1.39 0.76
C TYR A 247 -19.21 1.29 -0.58
N GLN A 248 -18.08 1.99 -0.72
CA GLN A 248 -17.30 2.09 -1.97
C GLN A 248 -18.18 2.41 -3.19
N GLY A 249 -19.21 3.23 -2.99
CA GLY A 249 -20.16 3.63 -4.02
C GLY A 249 -21.35 2.68 -4.24
N LEU A 250 -21.36 1.50 -3.62
CA LEU A 250 -22.50 0.60 -3.67
C LEU A 250 -23.52 0.98 -2.59
N ALA A 251 -24.77 1.19 -2.98
CA ALA A 251 -25.86 1.35 -2.01
C ALA A 251 -26.04 0.06 -1.20
N ILE A 252 -25.90 0.17 0.12
CA ILE A 252 -26.08 -0.93 1.07
C ILE A 252 -27.36 -0.70 1.87
N LEU A 253 -27.82 -1.74 2.57
CA LEU A 253 -28.98 -1.67 3.47
C LEU A 253 -30.27 -1.17 2.77
N ALA A 254 -30.41 -1.40 1.47
CA ALA A 254 -31.51 -0.85 0.66
C ALA A 254 -32.92 -1.31 1.09
N ASP A 255 -33.02 -2.44 1.78
CA ASP A 255 -34.27 -3.00 2.31
C ASP A 255 -34.60 -2.52 3.74
N VAL A 256 -33.83 -1.58 4.27
CA VAL A 256 -33.99 -1.02 5.63
C VAL A 256 -34.49 0.42 5.52
N ASP A 257 -35.48 0.77 6.34
CA ASP A 257 -35.92 2.16 6.52
C ASP A 257 -34.88 2.91 7.37
N ILE A 258 -33.95 3.61 6.72
CA ILE A 258 -32.81 4.28 7.40
C ILE A 258 -33.11 5.76 7.58
N ASP A 259 -32.94 6.25 8.80
CA ASP A 259 -32.90 7.70 9.06
C ASP A 259 -31.49 8.24 8.75
N THR A 260 -31.24 8.50 7.47
CA THR A 260 -29.95 9.01 6.97
C THR A 260 -29.57 10.34 7.61
N ALA A 261 -30.54 11.14 8.06
CA ALA A 261 -30.27 12.42 8.72
C ALA A 261 -29.60 12.24 10.09
N SER A 262 -30.00 11.23 10.86
CA SER A 262 -29.37 10.89 12.15
C SER A 262 -28.25 9.85 12.07
N PHE A 263 -28.07 9.20 10.91
CA PHE A 263 -27.01 8.21 10.70
C PHE A 263 -25.63 8.77 11.05
N SER A 264 -24.97 8.13 12.00
CA SER A 264 -23.67 8.52 12.53
C SER A 264 -22.80 7.30 12.85
N ARG A 265 -21.48 7.45 12.69
CA ARG A 265 -20.50 6.42 13.03
C ARG A 265 -20.37 6.33 14.55
N LEU A 266 -20.40 5.12 15.09
CA LEU A 266 -20.16 4.84 16.52
C LEU A 266 -18.71 4.44 16.77
N ASP A 267 -18.19 3.52 15.97
CA ASP A 267 -16.79 3.09 15.97
C ASP A 267 -16.37 2.57 14.59
N GLU A 268 -15.28 1.81 14.52
CA GLU A 268 -14.81 1.20 13.27
C GLU A 268 -15.85 0.28 12.62
N ASN A 269 -16.59 -0.47 13.44
CA ASN A 269 -17.48 -1.57 13.05
C ASN A 269 -18.97 -1.19 13.08
N PHE A 270 -19.35 -0.11 13.75
CA PHE A 270 -20.74 0.23 14.01
C PHE A 270 -21.10 1.64 13.61
N ALA A 271 -22.36 1.77 13.21
CA ALA A 271 -23.06 3.04 13.10
C ALA A 271 -24.45 2.93 13.70
N SER A 272 -25.09 4.07 13.90
CA SER A 272 -26.48 4.14 14.35
C SER A 272 -27.23 5.25 13.66
N ASP A 273 -28.52 5.04 13.49
CA ASP A 273 -29.50 6.11 13.34
C ASP A 273 -30.39 6.15 14.59
N ASN A 274 -31.49 6.91 14.55
CA ASN A 274 -32.43 7.02 15.67
C ASN A 274 -33.18 5.71 16.00
N GLN A 275 -33.19 4.73 15.10
CA GLN A 275 -34.02 3.51 15.18
C GLN A 275 -33.18 2.23 15.24
N HIS A 276 -31.99 2.22 14.66
CA HIS A 276 -31.23 1.03 14.35
C HIS A 276 -29.75 1.19 14.72
N ILE A 277 -29.16 0.07 15.14
CA ILE A 277 -27.71 -0.12 15.15
C ILE A 277 -27.32 -0.95 13.93
N PHE A 278 -26.30 -0.50 13.22
CA PHE A 278 -25.77 -1.14 12.02
C PHE A 278 -24.40 -1.69 12.29
N TYR A 279 -24.19 -2.96 11.95
CA TYR A 279 -22.85 -3.52 11.80
C TYR A 279 -22.36 -3.25 10.37
N LEU A 280 -21.24 -2.55 10.28
CA LEU A 280 -20.62 -2.11 9.04
C LEU A 280 -19.53 -3.11 8.63
N ASN A 281 -19.84 -3.93 7.62
CA ASN A 281 -18.95 -4.98 7.11
C ASN A 281 -18.94 -5.00 5.58
N GLY A 282 -18.69 -3.84 5.00
CA GLY A 282 -18.70 -3.64 3.55
C GLY A 282 -20.08 -3.88 2.96
N GLU A 283 -20.14 -4.69 1.91
CA GLU A 283 -21.40 -5.08 1.26
C GLU A 283 -22.32 -5.91 2.19
N ASP A 284 -21.75 -6.64 3.14
CA ASP A 284 -22.48 -7.47 4.11
C ASP A 284 -22.98 -6.67 5.33
N SER A 285 -22.98 -5.34 5.25
CA SER A 285 -23.50 -4.50 6.32
C SER A 285 -24.98 -4.78 6.59
N HIS A 286 -25.36 -4.87 7.87
CA HIS A 286 -26.73 -5.22 8.28
C HIS A 286 -27.12 -4.60 9.61
N ILE A 287 -28.42 -4.53 9.87
CA ILE A 287 -28.96 -4.14 11.18
C ILE A 287 -28.67 -5.22 12.24
N LEU A 288 -28.36 -4.79 13.46
CA LEU A 288 -28.34 -5.67 14.62
C LEU A 288 -29.76 -5.87 15.15
N ILE A 289 -30.33 -7.05 14.86
CA ILE A 289 -31.69 -7.39 15.30
C ILE A 289 -31.78 -7.39 16.83
N GLY A 290 -32.68 -6.55 17.35
CA GLY A 290 -32.93 -6.41 18.79
C GLY A 290 -32.03 -5.39 19.50
N ALA A 291 -31.08 -4.77 18.79
CA ALA A 291 -30.33 -3.65 19.33
C ALA A 291 -31.13 -2.35 19.23
N GLU A 292 -31.16 -1.58 20.31
CA GLU A 292 -31.72 -0.24 20.38
C GLU A 292 -30.59 0.80 20.53
N PRO A 293 -30.59 1.88 19.73
CA PRO A 293 -29.56 2.93 19.82
C PRO A 293 -29.41 3.57 21.19
N VAL A 294 -30.52 3.77 21.90
CA VAL A 294 -30.54 4.47 23.20
C VAL A 294 -29.73 3.77 24.30
N ASN A 295 -29.52 2.45 24.17
CA ASN A 295 -28.82 1.64 25.16
C ASN A 295 -27.60 0.91 24.56
N PHE A 296 -27.06 1.37 23.43
CA PHE A 296 -25.91 0.75 22.81
C PHE A 296 -24.60 1.18 23.47
N GLU A 297 -23.90 0.22 24.05
CA GLU A 297 -22.64 0.40 24.78
C GLU A 297 -21.52 -0.38 24.08
N VAL A 298 -20.42 0.31 23.79
CA VAL A 298 -19.19 -0.29 23.27
C VAL A 298 -18.31 -0.71 24.44
N PHE A 299 -17.93 -1.98 24.51
CA PHE A 299 -16.92 -2.47 25.43
C PHE A 299 -15.59 -2.73 24.70
N GLU A 300 -14.54 -2.97 25.48
CA GLU A 300 -13.26 -3.40 24.92
C GLU A 300 -13.33 -4.82 24.35
N ARG A 301 -12.32 -5.18 23.53
CA ARG A 301 -12.10 -6.55 23.04
C ARG A 301 -13.27 -7.12 22.23
N ASN A 302 -13.91 -6.27 21.42
CA ASN A 302 -14.99 -6.62 20.49
C ASN A 302 -16.31 -7.04 21.14
N TYR A 303 -16.54 -6.67 22.40
CA TYR A 303 -17.82 -6.85 23.05
C TYR A 303 -18.67 -5.59 22.94
N TYR A 304 -19.97 -5.77 22.74
CA TYR A 304 -20.94 -4.69 22.63
C TYR A 304 -22.20 -5.08 23.38
N ARG A 305 -23.00 -4.11 23.82
CA ARG A 305 -24.28 -4.39 24.48
C ARG A 305 -25.36 -3.46 24.00
N SER A 306 -26.56 -4.00 23.90
CA SER A 306 -27.78 -3.21 23.75
C SER A 306 -28.85 -3.76 24.68
N GLY A 307 -29.15 -3.02 25.75
CA GLY A 307 -30.11 -3.46 26.77
C GLY A 307 -29.70 -4.79 27.43
N GLU A 308 -30.46 -5.85 27.18
CA GLU A 308 -30.21 -7.20 27.71
C GLU A 308 -29.44 -8.12 26.75
N ILE A 309 -29.04 -7.62 25.57
CA ILE A 309 -28.30 -8.38 24.57
C ILE A 309 -26.83 -7.96 24.60
N VAL A 310 -25.93 -8.92 24.71
CA VAL A 310 -24.48 -8.71 24.53
C VAL A 310 -24.08 -9.35 23.21
N TYR A 311 -23.31 -8.63 22.41
CA TYR A 311 -22.78 -9.07 21.13
C TYR A 311 -21.27 -9.25 21.24
N TYR A 312 -20.75 -10.24 20.53
CA TYR A 312 -19.32 -10.37 20.27
C TYR A 312 -19.07 -10.25 18.76
N VAL A 313 -18.13 -9.39 18.38
CA VAL A 313 -17.68 -9.22 17.00
C VAL A 313 -16.38 -9.98 16.80
N THR A 314 -16.35 -10.82 15.77
CA THR A 314 -15.09 -11.42 15.34
C THR A 314 -14.56 -10.63 14.15
N GLN A 315 -13.25 -10.64 13.97
CA GLN A 315 -12.55 -9.98 12.86
C GLN A 315 -12.99 -10.43 11.44
N TYR A 316 -13.81 -11.49 11.30
CA TYR A 316 -14.25 -12.03 9.98
C TYR A 316 -15.72 -12.49 9.95
N GLU A 317 -16.50 -12.28 11.01
CA GLU A 317 -17.91 -12.69 11.07
C GLU A 317 -18.79 -11.56 11.61
N SER A 318 -20.05 -11.57 11.18
CA SER A 318 -21.17 -10.77 11.72
C SER A 318 -21.14 -10.66 13.25
N ALA A 319 -21.59 -9.54 13.80
CA ALA A 319 -21.83 -9.42 15.23
C ALA A 319 -22.85 -10.49 15.70
N LYS A 320 -22.44 -11.39 16.59
CA LYS A 320 -23.29 -12.47 17.09
C LYS A 320 -23.83 -12.15 18.47
N PRO A 321 -25.15 -12.26 18.72
CA PRO A 321 -25.69 -12.17 20.07
C PRO A 321 -25.22 -13.38 20.88
N MET A 322 -24.73 -13.12 22.09
CA MET A 322 -24.24 -14.15 23.01
C MET A 322 -25.40 -14.82 23.74
N PRO A 323 -25.54 -16.16 23.66
CA PRO A 323 -26.59 -16.87 24.36
C PRO A 323 -26.28 -16.99 25.87
N GLN A 324 -27.33 -17.11 26.69
CA GLN A 324 -27.24 -17.41 28.13
C GLN A 324 -26.48 -16.38 28.97
N ILE A 325 -26.46 -15.12 28.53
CA ILE A 325 -25.79 -14.01 29.22
C ILE A 325 -26.67 -13.43 30.33
N HIS A 326 -26.06 -13.04 31.46
CA HIS A 326 -26.65 -12.11 32.42
C HIS A 326 -26.09 -10.69 32.16
N ALA A 327 -26.70 -10.00 31.20
CA ALA A 327 -26.19 -8.73 30.65
C ALA A 327 -25.94 -7.66 31.73
N ALA A 328 -26.81 -7.53 32.73
CA ALA A 328 -26.66 -6.55 33.81
C ALA A 328 -25.40 -6.73 34.68
N SER A 329 -24.75 -7.90 34.64
CA SER A 329 -23.48 -8.17 35.35
C SER A 329 -22.31 -8.40 34.42
N PHE A 330 -22.51 -8.28 33.11
CA PHE A 330 -21.47 -8.57 32.13
C PHE A 330 -20.31 -7.59 32.29
N THR A 331 -19.09 -8.11 32.32
CA THR A 331 -17.86 -7.33 32.51
C THR A 331 -16.77 -7.89 31.63
N VAL A 332 -16.15 -7.02 30.82
CA VAL A 332 -14.96 -7.36 30.04
C VAL A 332 -13.71 -7.13 30.89
N THR A 333 -12.75 -8.06 30.81
CA THR A 333 -11.49 -7.98 31.55
C THR A 333 -10.30 -8.18 30.61
N GLN A 334 -9.09 -7.99 31.14
CA GLN A 334 -7.90 -8.57 30.51
C GLN A 334 -7.99 -10.10 30.49
N TYR A 335 -7.14 -10.74 29.68
CA TYR A 335 -7.12 -12.19 29.57
C TYR A 335 -6.67 -12.79 30.90
N ASP A 336 -7.49 -13.68 31.45
CA ASP A 336 -7.20 -14.42 32.67
C ASP A 336 -6.77 -15.85 32.31
N GLU A 337 -5.53 -16.21 32.63
CA GLU A 337 -4.98 -17.55 32.39
C GLU A 337 -5.63 -18.64 33.25
N GLN A 338 -6.15 -18.31 34.43
CA GLN A 338 -6.72 -19.29 35.35
C GLN A 338 -8.08 -19.80 34.87
N THR A 339 -8.91 -18.89 34.36
CA THR A 339 -10.25 -19.19 33.85
C THR A 339 -10.29 -19.31 32.33
N ASN A 340 -9.17 -19.00 31.64
CA ASN A 340 -9.05 -18.95 30.19
C ASN A 340 -10.13 -18.04 29.56
N SER A 341 -10.33 -16.84 30.11
CA SER A 341 -11.44 -15.95 29.77
C SER A 341 -11.02 -14.51 29.53
N ASP A 342 -11.81 -13.78 28.75
CA ASP A 342 -11.70 -12.34 28.51
C ASP A 342 -12.92 -11.52 28.95
N ALA A 343 -13.99 -12.18 29.37
CA ALA A 343 -15.14 -11.55 30.00
C ALA A 343 -15.83 -12.51 30.98
N TYR A 344 -16.70 -11.99 31.83
CA TYR A 344 -17.56 -12.80 32.70
C TYR A 344 -18.90 -12.11 32.95
N ASP A 345 -19.86 -12.88 33.43
CA ASP A 345 -21.06 -12.38 34.08
C ASP A 345 -21.29 -13.09 35.44
N LYS A 346 -22.50 -12.98 35.98
CA LYS A 346 -22.89 -13.62 37.24
C LYS A 346 -22.78 -15.15 37.20
N ASN A 347 -22.98 -15.76 36.03
CA ASN A 347 -23.16 -17.19 35.83
C ASN A 347 -22.01 -17.85 35.07
N ASN A 348 -21.28 -17.12 34.21
CA ASN A 348 -20.32 -17.71 33.27
C ASN A 348 -19.09 -16.82 33.05
N TYR A 349 -17.99 -17.46 32.67
CA TYR A 349 -16.80 -16.87 32.07
C TYR A 349 -16.81 -17.12 30.55
N TYR A 350 -16.35 -16.14 29.78
CA TYR A 350 -16.38 -16.12 28.32
C TYR A 350 -14.99 -15.93 27.75
N LEU A 351 -14.73 -16.55 26.59
CA LEU A 351 -13.58 -16.25 25.75
C LEU A 351 -14.09 -16.01 24.33
N ARG A 352 -13.89 -14.79 23.82
CA ARG A 352 -14.30 -14.42 22.46
C ARG A 352 -15.77 -14.75 22.16
N GLY A 353 -16.67 -14.36 23.06
CA GLY A 353 -18.11 -14.56 22.92
C GLY A 353 -18.63 -15.94 23.36
N GLU A 354 -17.75 -16.92 23.58
CA GLU A 354 -18.15 -18.30 23.90
C GLU A 354 -17.96 -18.62 25.39
N VAL A 355 -18.89 -19.36 25.98
CA VAL A 355 -18.80 -19.82 27.38
C VAL A 355 -17.64 -20.81 27.53
N VAL A 356 -16.72 -20.52 28.45
CA VAL A 356 -15.57 -21.40 28.76
C VAL A 356 -15.70 -22.10 30.12
N VAL A 357 -16.26 -21.41 31.13
CA VAL A 357 -16.39 -21.93 32.50
C VAL A 357 -17.66 -21.37 33.14
N THR A 358 -18.46 -22.19 33.84
CA THR A 358 -19.58 -21.72 34.66
C THR A 358 -19.08 -21.27 36.04
N ARG A 359 -19.57 -20.13 36.52
CA ARG A 359 -19.24 -19.49 37.80
C ARG A 359 -20.34 -19.76 38.82
#